data_AF-A0A093RX62-F1
#
_entry.id   AF-A0A093RX62-F1
#
_cell.length_a   1.000
_cell.length_b   1.000
_cell.length_c   1.000
_cell.angle_alpha   90.00
_cell.angle_beta   90.00
_cell.angle_gamma   90.00
#
_symmetry.space_group_name_H-M   'P 1'
#
loop_
_entity.id
_entity.type
_entity.pdbx_description
1 polymer ?
#
loop_
_entity_poly.entity_id
_entity_poly.type
_entity_poly.pdbx_seq_one_letter_code
_entity_poly.pdbx_strand_id
1 'polypeptide(L)'
;MARTKSQTVELVEDAPLAGDLNVKLNALTEHRMQVMAQFGDGLPYERDRIVHETKFYMAQSAEAMLEAGKRLVVLKECEPHGDLVDIIENDLGLPYRTAARMMQASAKYLSPALKSNMPALAHLGKTKLFELVTESDDDLIELAEGGTVAGMTLDDIDRMTSRELKAALREARETNTAQQRVLTDKNQKIDDLTTKLDKKSRIQPPPPDQEAEKLRKEVSAIAYEAEAAITVRLHSAFSTLTTFTSDNDVEPPYDFMAGLVCQIERALHHIREVFDLEAAPTGSERPTWLDAPEPQIPRTDA
;
A
#
# COMPACT_ATOMS: atom_id res chain seq x y z
N MET A 1 74.85 -16.79 14.33
CA MET A 1 73.73 -17.21 13.45
C MET A 1 73.76 -16.31 12.21
N ALA A 2 74.11 -16.87 11.05
CA ALA A 2 74.31 -16.10 9.82
C ALA A 2 72.97 -15.84 9.12
N ARG A 3 72.75 -14.57 8.72
CA ARG A 3 71.58 -14.10 7.97
C ARG A 3 71.52 -14.77 6.59
N THR A 4 70.41 -15.44 6.29
CA THR A 4 70.10 -15.92 4.94
C THR A 4 69.80 -14.73 4.03
N LYS A 5 70.52 -14.64 2.91
CA LYS A 5 70.41 -13.59 1.89
C LYS A 5 69.04 -13.67 1.22
N SER A 6 68.30 -12.56 1.14
CA SER A 6 67.03 -12.47 0.41
C SER A 6 67.27 -12.72 -1.08
N GLN A 7 66.65 -13.75 -1.64
CA GLN A 7 66.57 -13.96 -3.08
C GLN A 7 65.74 -12.83 -3.69
N THR A 8 66.32 -12.13 -4.65
CA THR A 8 65.64 -11.23 -5.56
C THR A 8 64.63 -12.03 -6.39
N VAL A 9 63.35 -11.67 -6.31
CA VAL A 9 62.32 -12.20 -7.20
C VAL A 9 62.63 -11.69 -8.60
N GLU A 10 63.09 -12.58 -9.48
CA GLU A 10 63.12 -12.31 -10.92
C GLU A 10 61.68 -12.22 -11.42
N LEU A 11 61.31 -11.05 -11.94
CA LEU A 11 60.11 -10.87 -12.73
C LEU A 11 60.29 -11.72 -14.00
N VAL A 12 59.53 -12.80 -14.10
CA VAL A 12 59.44 -13.58 -15.35
C VAL A 12 58.83 -12.67 -16.42
N GLU A 13 59.66 -12.24 -17.36
CA GLU A 13 59.21 -11.61 -18.60
C GLU A 13 58.37 -12.62 -19.40
N ASP A 14 57.19 -12.16 -19.79
CA ASP A 14 56.28 -12.70 -20.80
C ASP A 14 56.06 -14.22 -20.82
N ALA A 15 55.06 -14.66 -20.04
CA ALA A 15 54.34 -15.88 -20.38
C ALA A 15 53.73 -15.70 -21.79
N PRO A 16 54.09 -16.52 -22.79
CA PRO A 16 53.55 -16.39 -24.13
C PRO A 16 52.04 -16.60 -24.06
N LEU A 17 51.25 -15.60 -24.46
CA LEU A 17 49.82 -15.76 -24.68
C LEU A 17 49.63 -16.97 -25.60
N ALA A 18 48.97 -18.02 -25.09
CA ALA A 18 48.77 -19.27 -25.80
C ALA A 18 48.28 -18.98 -27.23
N GLY A 19 49.00 -19.43 -28.26
CA GLY A 19 48.74 -19.04 -29.66
C GLY A 19 47.30 -19.25 -30.12
N ASP A 20 46.58 -20.20 -29.51
CA ASP A 20 45.15 -20.45 -29.71
C ASP A 20 44.24 -19.27 -29.30
N LEU A 21 44.59 -18.51 -28.25
CA LEU A 21 43.87 -17.30 -27.85
C LEU A 21 44.03 -16.18 -28.89
N ASN A 22 45.23 -16.04 -29.47
CA ASN A 22 45.50 -15.01 -30.46
C ASN A 22 44.78 -15.31 -31.79
N VAL A 23 44.73 -16.57 -32.21
CA VAL A 23 43.96 -17.02 -33.38
C VAL A 23 42.46 -16.76 -33.18
N LYS A 24 41.90 -17.08 -32.01
CA LYS A 24 40.50 -16.80 -31.69
C LYS A 24 40.18 -15.31 -31.66
N LEU A 25 41.07 -14.48 -31.12
CA LEU A 25 40.90 -13.03 -31.10
C LEU A 25 40.90 -12.43 -32.51
N ASN A 26 41.80 -12.90 -33.37
CA ASN A 26 41.86 -12.48 -34.78
C ASN A 26 40.58 -12.88 -35.53
N ALA A 27 40.12 -14.13 -35.37
CA ALA A 27 38.87 -14.60 -35.97
C ALA A 27 37.65 -13.79 -35.51
N LEU A 28 37.56 -13.42 -34.23
CA LEU A 28 36.49 -12.54 -33.72
C LEU A 28 36.56 -11.13 -34.30
N THR A 29 37.77 -10.62 -34.53
CA THR A 29 37.98 -9.28 -35.10
C THR A 29 37.61 -9.27 -36.58
N GLU A 30 38.01 -10.28 -37.34
CA GLU A 30 37.60 -10.48 -38.74
C GLU A 30 36.09 -10.63 -38.87
N HIS A 31 35.47 -11.47 -38.03
CA HIS A 31 34.02 -11.63 -38.02
C HIS A 31 33.31 -10.31 -37.70
N ARG A 32 33.79 -9.54 -36.71
CA ARG A 32 33.23 -8.21 -36.40
C ARG A 32 33.35 -7.26 -37.59
N MET A 33 34.49 -7.22 -38.27
CA MET A 33 34.69 -6.39 -39.47
C MET A 33 33.74 -6.79 -40.60
N GLN A 34 33.53 -8.09 -40.82
CA GLN A 34 32.57 -8.59 -41.81
C GLN A 34 31.14 -8.16 -41.47
N VAL A 35 30.71 -8.31 -40.22
CA VAL A 35 29.37 -7.88 -39.77
C VAL A 35 29.20 -6.36 -39.92
N MET A 36 30.21 -5.57 -39.55
CA MET A 36 30.16 -4.10 -39.71
C MET A 36 30.17 -3.68 -41.18
N ALA A 37 30.88 -4.39 -42.06
CA ALA A 37 30.83 -4.14 -43.49
C ALA A 37 29.46 -4.46 -44.11
N GLN A 38 28.78 -5.49 -43.59
CA GLN A 38 27.47 -5.91 -44.09
C GLN A 38 26.30 -5.09 -43.51
N PHE A 39 26.33 -4.75 -42.22
CA PHE A 39 25.20 -4.15 -41.49
C PHE A 39 25.51 -2.81 -40.80
N GLY A 40 26.74 -2.31 -40.90
CA GLY A 40 27.16 -1.09 -40.22
C GLY A 40 26.91 0.20 -41.00
N ASP A 41 26.29 0.12 -42.19
CA ASP A 41 25.94 1.26 -43.06
C ASP A 41 27.10 2.25 -43.31
N GLY A 42 28.34 1.74 -43.30
CA GLY A 42 29.56 2.55 -43.47
C GLY A 42 29.94 3.41 -42.27
N LEU A 43 29.25 3.28 -41.14
CA LEU A 43 29.51 4.01 -39.91
C LEU A 43 30.33 3.18 -38.90
N PRO A 44 31.24 3.80 -38.12
CA PRO A 44 31.94 3.10 -37.03
C PRO A 44 30.97 2.58 -35.96
N TYR A 45 31.31 1.46 -35.32
CA TYR A 45 30.49 0.91 -34.22
C TYR A 45 30.42 1.89 -33.05
N GLU A 46 29.20 2.27 -32.69
CA GLU A 46 28.88 3.05 -31.49
C GLU A 46 27.70 2.39 -30.80
N ARG A 47 27.92 1.88 -29.58
CA ARG A 47 26.94 1.06 -28.87
C ARG A 47 25.61 1.78 -28.70
N ASP A 48 25.65 3.03 -28.24
CA ASP A 48 24.45 3.78 -27.89
C ASP A 48 23.62 4.09 -29.14
N ARG A 49 24.28 4.47 -30.25
CA ARG A 49 23.62 4.68 -31.54
C ARG A 49 22.85 3.45 -32.01
N ILE A 50 23.53 2.29 -32.07
CA ILE A 50 22.91 1.03 -32.53
C ILE A 50 21.75 0.62 -31.61
N VAL A 51 21.87 0.81 -30.30
CA VAL A 51 20.79 0.53 -29.34
C VAL A 51 19.59 1.45 -29.57
N HIS A 52 19.82 2.76 -29.76
CA HIS A 52 18.74 3.72 -30.03
C HIS A 52 18.04 3.46 -31.37
N GLU A 53 18.78 3.19 -32.44
CA GLU A 53 18.23 2.83 -33.75
C GLU A 53 17.40 1.54 -33.67
N THR A 54 17.90 0.53 -32.96
CA THR A 54 17.17 -0.73 -32.75
C THR A 54 15.86 -0.47 -31.98
N LYS A 55 15.91 0.32 -30.89
CA LYS A 55 14.71 0.69 -30.12
C LYS A 55 13.70 1.47 -30.98
N PHE A 56 14.18 2.38 -31.83
CA PHE A 56 13.34 3.13 -32.76
C PHE A 56 12.57 2.19 -33.71
N TYR A 57 13.27 1.25 -34.36
CA TYR A 57 12.60 0.28 -35.25
C TYR A 57 11.67 -0.67 -34.50
N MET A 58 11.97 -1.01 -33.24
CA MET A 58 11.05 -1.78 -32.39
C MET A 58 9.75 -1.01 -32.12
N ALA A 59 9.84 0.28 -31.79
CA ALA A 59 8.67 1.14 -31.58
C ALA A 59 7.88 1.31 -32.90
N GLN A 60 8.57 1.58 -34.00
CA GLN A 60 7.96 1.68 -35.33
C GLN A 60 7.25 0.39 -35.73
N SER A 61 7.80 -0.78 -35.38
CA SER A 61 7.14 -2.07 -35.63
C SER A 61 5.83 -2.23 -34.85
N ALA A 62 5.77 -1.69 -33.63
CA ALA A 62 4.56 -1.69 -32.82
C ALA A 62 3.50 -0.74 -33.40
N GLU A 63 3.89 0.45 -33.85
CA GLU A 63 2.99 1.39 -34.54
C GLU A 63 2.46 0.80 -35.85
N ALA A 64 3.34 0.21 -36.68
CA ALA A 64 2.95 -0.43 -37.93
C ALA A 64 1.98 -1.60 -37.69
N MET A 65 2.18 -2.37 -36.63
CA MET A 65 1.25 -3.43 -36.22
C MET A 65 -0.14 -2.87 -35.88
N LEU A 66 -0.23 -1.72 -35.20
CA LEU A 66 -1.51 -1.07 -34.88
C LEU A 66 -2.17 -0.48 -36.12
N GLU A 67 -1.41 0.12 -37.03
CA GLU A 67 -1.95 0.60 -38.30
C GLU A 67 -2.48 -0.56 -39.15
N ALA A 68 -1.79 -1.71 -39.18
CA ALA A 68 -2.28 -2.92 -39.83
C ALA A 68 -3.56 -3.45 -39.16
N GLY A 69 -3.60 -3.51 -37.83
CA GLY A 69 -4.80 -3.92 -37.09
C GLY A 69 -5.99 -2.99 -37.31
N LYS A 70 -5.78 -1.69 -37.51
CA LYS A 70 -6.82 -0.76 -37.95
C LYS A 70 -7.39 -1.12 -39.33
N ARG A 71 -6.59 -1.61 -40.29
CA ARG A 71 -7.11 -2.07 -41.60
C ARG A 71 -7.89 -3.38 -41.44
N LEU A 72 -7.44 -4.28 -40.56
CA LEU A 72 -8.16 -5.51 -40.23
C LEU A 72 -9.54 -5.20 -39.62
N VAL A 73 -9.66 -4.15 -38.79
CA VAL A 73 -10.96 -3.70 -38.26
C VAL A 73 -11.88 -3.24 -39.39
N VAL A 74 -11.36 -2.51 -40.38
CA VAL A 74 -12.14 -2.10 -41.57
C VAL A 74 -12.59 -3.32 -42.37
N LEU A 75 -11.68 -4.27 -42.67
CA LEU A 75 -12.04 -5.51 -43.37
C LEU A 75 -13.11 -6.30 -42.63
N LYS A 76 -13.02 -6.37 -41.30
CA LYS A 76 -14.00 -7.06 -40.46
C LYS A 76 -15.40 -6.45 -40.54
N GLU A 77 -15.50 -5.14 -40.78
CA GLU A 77 -16.78 -4.44 -40.93
C GLU A 77 -17.35 -4.58 -42.35
N CYS A 78 -16.49 -4.67 -43.36
CA CYS A 78 -16.91 -4.72 -44.77
C CYS A 78 -17.19 -6.15 -45.27
N GLU A 79 -16.50 -7.16 -44.76
CA GLU A 79 -16.56 -8.53 -45.27
C GLU A 79 -17.33 -9.46 -44.33
N PRO A 80 -18.10 -10.44 -44.85
CA PRO A 80 -18.71 -11.47 -44.02
C PRO A 80 -17.63 -12.35 -43.36
N HIS A 81 -17.97 -13.00 -42.25
CA HIS A 81 -16.98 -13.70 -41.42
C HIS A 81 -16.16 -14.77 -42.16
N GLY A 82 -16.77 -15.50 -43.10
CA GLY A 82 -16.08 -16.53 -43.90
C GLY A 82 -15.01 -15.90 -44.80
N ASP A 83 -15.39 -14.94 -45.63
CA ASP A 83 -14.49 -14.25 -46.55
C ASP A 83 -13.38 -13.49 -45.80
N LEU A 84 -13.71 -12.91 -44.64
CA LEU A 84 -12.71 -12.29 -43.75
C LEU A 84 -11.63 -13.29 -43.30
N VAL A 85 -12.04 -14.50 -42.88
CA VAL A 85 -11.09 -15.53 -42.45
C VAL A 85 -10.21 -15.96 -43.62
N ASP A 86 -10.79 -16.14 -44.81
CA ASP A 86 -10.04 -16.49 -46.01
C ASP A 86 -9.03 -15.40 -46.41
N ILE A 87 -9.42 -14.11 -46.39
CA ILE A 87 -8.51 -12.99 -46.66
C ILE A 87 -7.37 -12.97 -45.62
N ILE A 88 -7.68 -13.14 -44.34
CA ILE A 88 -6.68 -13.10 -43.27
C ILE A 88 -5.67 -14.24 -43.39
N GLU A 89 -6.15 -15.46 -43.61
CA GLU A 89 -5.30 -16.66 -43.58
C GLU A 89 -4.59 -16.91 -44.92
N ASN A 90 -5.26 -16.68 -46.06
CA ASN A 90 -4.72 -16.99 -47.38
C ASN A 90 -4.04 -15.78 -48.05
N ASP A 91 -4.67 -14.61 -48.06
CA ASP A 91 -4.11 -13.44 -48.77
C ASP A 91 -3.06 -12.70 -47.93
N LEU A 92 -3.31 -12.57 -46.62
CA LEU A 92 -2.41 -11.87 -45.70
C LEU A 92 -1.42 -12.82 -44.99
N GLY A 93 -1.67 -14.14 -45.01
CA GLY A 93 -0.79 -15.14 -44.38
C GLY A 93 -0.72 -15.03 -42.86
N LEU A 94 -1.76 -14.49 -42.21
CA LEU A 94 -1.82 -14.28 -40.76
C LEU A 94 -2.75 -15.29 -40.09
N PRO A 95 -2.35 -15.91 -38.97
CA PRO A 95 -3.30 -16.69 -38.17
C PRO A 95 -4.43 -15.78 -37.66
N TYR A 96 -5.68 -16.22 -37.78
CA TYR A 96 -6.84 -15.41 -37.35
C TYR A 96 -6.72 -14.90 -35.90
N ARG A 97 -6.18 -15.70 -34.98
CA ARG A 97 -5.94 -15.27 -33.59
C ARG A 97 -4.99 -14.08 -33.47
N THR A 98 -3.96 -14.02 -34.32
CA THR A 98 -3.01 -12.91 -34.36
C THR A 98 -3.70 -11.66 -34.89
N ALA A 99 -4.45 -11.80 -35.99
CA ALA A 99 -5.25 -10.72 -36.56
C ALA A 99 -6.26 -10.16 -35.54
N ALA A 100 -6.93 -11.03 -34.79
CA ALA A 100 -7.86 -10.65 -33.73
C ALA A 100 -7.19 -9.84 -32.61
N ARG A 101 -6.01 -10.27 -32.14
CA ARG A 101 -5.24 -9.50 -31.15
C ARG A 101 -4.79 -8.15 -31.70
N MET A 102 -4.37 -8.08 -32.96
CA MET A 102 -4.00 -6.82 -33.62
C MET A 102 -5.20 -5.87 -33.72
N MET A 103 -6.37 -6.36 -34.13
CA MET A 103 -7.62 -5.57 -34.15
C MET A 103 -7.97 -5.03 -32.77
N GLN A 104 -7.90 -5.87 -31.73
CA GLN A 104 -8.19 -5.47 -30.35
C GLN A 104 -7.22 -4.40 -29.84
N ALA A 105 -5.92 -4.60 -30.04
CA ALA A 105 -4.90 -3.64 -29.65
C ALA A 105 -5.08 -2.30 -30.40
N SER A 106 -5.39 -2.37 -31.69
CA SER A 106 -5.61 -1.18 -32.53
C SER A 106 -6.84 -0.40 -32.05
N ALA A 107 -7.96 -1.09 -31.80
CA ALA A 107 -9.17 -0.45 -31.30
C ALA A 107 -8.95 0.23 -29.93
N LYS A 108 -8.13 -0.37 -29.07
CA LYS A 108 -7.78 0.17 -27.75
C LYS A 108 -6.86 1.39 -27.87
N TYR A 109 -5.67 1.22 -28.45
CA TYR A 109 -4.62 2.24 -28.39
C TYR A 109 -4.77 3.38 -29.40
N LEU A 110 -5.47 3.16 -30.53
CA LEU A 110 -5.80 4.22 -31.49
C LEU A 110 -7.14 4.91 -31.15
N SER A 111 -7.75 4.57 -30.01
CA SER A 111 -8.94 5.26 -29.52
C SER A 111 -8.63 6.74 -29.23
N PRO A 112 -9.65 7.64 -29.27
CA PRO A 112 -9.43 9.05 -28.98
C PRO A 112 -8.79 9.33 -27.62
N ALA A 113 -9.03 8.46 -26.63
CA ALA A 113 -8.49 8.59 -25.28
C ALA A 113 -6.98 8.29 -25.21
N LEU A 114 -6.50 7.27 -25.93
CA LEU A 114 -5.11 6.79 -25.83
C LEU A 114 -4.21 7.23 -26.99
N LYS A 115 -4.77 7.79 -28.06
CA LYS A 115 -4.02 8.11 -29.29
C LYS A 115 -2.82 9.04 -29.04
N SER A 116 -2.93 10.01 -28.13
CA SER A 116 -1.83 10.92 -27.77
C SER A 116 -0.68 10.20 -27.04
N ASN A 117 -1.00 9.12 -26.34
CA ASN A 117 -0.08 8.39 -25.46
C ASN A 117 0.57 7.21 -26.17
N MET A 118 0.12 6.92 -27.40
CA MET A 118 0.64 5.84 -28.22
C MET A 118 2.17 5.92 -28.44
N PRO A 119 2.80 7.07 -28.73
CA PRO A 119 4.24 7.12 -28.92
C PRO A 119 5.03 6.68 -27.67
N ALA A 120 4.53 7.03 -26.48
CA ALA A 120 5.15 6.62 -25.22
C ALA A 120 5.04 5.11 -24.99
N LEU A 121 3.85 4.55 -25.23
CA LEU A 121 3.59 3.11 -25.04
C LEU A 121 4.21 2.24 -26.14
N ALA A 122 4.36 2.74 -27.36
CA ALA A 122 4.96 2.03 -28.49
C ALA A 122 6.41 1.60 -28.20
N HIS A 123 7.10 2.38 -27.35
CA HIS A 123 8.47 2.12 -26.93
C HIS A 123 8.65 0.76 -26.22
N LEU A 124 7.58 0.23 -25.61
CA LEU A 124 7.55 -1.10 -24.96
C LEU A 124 7.57 -2.26 -25.97
N GLY A 125 7.22 -1.99 -27.23
CA GLY A 125 7.15 -2.97 -28.31
C GLY A 125 5.87 -3.82 -28.31
N LYS A 126 5.65 -4.51 -29.44
CA LYS A 126 4.40 -5.23 -29.78
C LYS A 126 3.92 -6.22 -28.71
N THR A 127 4.84 -6.99 -28.12
CA THR A 127 4.48 -8.08 -27.20
C THR A 127 3.97 -7.55 -25.88
N LYS A 128 4.60 -6.49 -25.33
CA LYS A 128 4.19 -5.86 -24.08
C LYS A 128 2.88 -5.11 -24.25
N LEU A 129 2.69 -4.43 -25.38
CA LEU A 129 1.39 -3.83 -25.73
C LEU A 129 0.28 -4.88 -25.67
N PHE A 130 0.46 -6.06 -26.26
CA PHE A 130 -0.60 -7.08 -26.19
C PHE A 130 -0.94 -7.57 -24.78
N GLU A 131 -0.01 -7.53 -23.83
CA GLU A 131 -0.32 -7.90 -22.45
C GLU A 131 -1.02 -6.76 -21.70
N LEU A 132 -0.76 -5.50 -22.08
CA LEU A 132 -1.38 -4.29 -21.51
C LEU A 132 -2.76 -3.95 -22.07
N VAL A 133 -3.20 -4.58 -23.17
CA VAL A 133 -4.52 -4.32 -23.80
C VAL A 133 -5.69 -4.47 -22.81
N THR A 134 -5.54 -5.33 -21.81
CA THR A 134 -6.58 -5.62 -20.81
C THR A 134 -6.64 -4.62 -19.66
N GLU A 135 -5.70 -3.69 -19.57
CA GLU A 135 -5.72 -2.63 -18.55
C GLU A 135 -6.71 -1.52 -18.92
N SER A 136 -7.12 -0.73 -17.93
CA SER A 136 -8.05 0.38 -18.17
C SER A 136 -7.39 1.50 -18.98
N ASP A 137 -8.20 2.34 -19.63
CA ASP A 137 -7.65 3.48 -20.38
C ASP A 137 -6.96 4.46 -19.42
N ASP A 138 -7.53 4.69 -18.24
CA ASP A 138 -6.98 5.58 -17.21
C ASP A 138 -5.62 5.10 -16.71
N ASP A 139 -5.47 3.80 -16.40
CA ASP A 139 -4.17 3.25 -15.94
C ASP A 139 -3.10 3.38 -17.04
N LEU A 140 -3.48 3.19 -18.31
CA LEU A 140 -2.55 3.32 -19.45
C LEU A 140 -2.16 4.77 -19.73
N ILE A 141 -3.08 5.72 -19.50
CA ILE A 141 -2.78 7.15 -19.53
C ILE A 141 -1.79 7.50 -18.42
N GLU A 142 -2.08 7.07 -17.20
CA GLU A 142 -1.20 7.29 -16.05
C GLU A 142 0.20 6.72 -16.30
N LEU A 143 0.30 5.49 -16.82
CA LEU A 143 1.59 4.88 -17.16
C LEU A 143 2.38 5.70 -18.20
N ALA A 144 1.70 6.24 -19.22
CA ALA A 144 2.33 7.06 -20.25
C ALA A 144 2.79 8.43 -19.71
N GLU A 145 2.11 8.95 -18.70
CA GLU A 145 2.45 10.21 -18.02
C GLU A 145 3.51 10.03 -16.90
N GLY A 146 4.00 8.80 -16.70
CA GLY A 146 5.05 8.48 -15.73
C GLY A 146 4.57 7.96 -14.38
N GLY A 147 3.28 7.66 -14.25
CA GLY A 147 2.73 6.92 -13.12
C GLY A 147 2.93 5.41 -13.24
N THR A 148 2.03 4.63 -12.64
CA THR A 148 2.22 3.17 -12.53
C THR A 148 0.99 2.37 -12.94
N VAL A 149 1.21 1.22 -13.55
CA VAL A 149 0.18 0.20 -13.78
C VAL A 149 0.53 -1.01 -12.93
N ALA A 150 -0.40 -1.46 -12.10
CA ALA A 150 -0.18 -2.59 -11.19
C ALA A 150 1.09 -2.43 -10.32
N GLY A 151 1.42 -1.18 -9.95
CA GLY A 151 2.61 -0.84 -9.16
C GLY A 151 3.94 -0.84 -9.93
N MET A 152 3.91 -0.96 -11.26
CA MET A 152 5.10 -0.94 -12.12
C MET A 152 5.16 0.34 -12.95
N THR A 153 6.34 0.95 -13.03
CA THR A 153 6.59 2.11 -13.91
C THR A 153 6.84 1.68 -15.34
N LEU A 154 6.79 2.63 -16.29
CA LEU A 154 7.11 2.37 -17.69
C LEU A 154 8.52 1.76 -17.86
N ASP A 155 9.50 2.23 -17.08
CA ASP A 155 10.87 1.74 -17.09
C ASP A 155 10.99 0.31 -16.53
N ASP A 156 10.24 -0.01 -15.47
CA ASP A 156 10.21 -1.38 -14.93
C ASP A 156 9.65 -2.35 -15.98
N ILE A 157 8.57 -1.93 -16.66
CA ILE A 157 7.97 -2.69 -17.75
C ILE A 157 8.96 -2.83 -18.92
N ASP A 158 9.74 -1.80 -19.27
CA ASP A 158 10.77 -1.89 -20.32
C ASP A 158 11.88 -2.89 -19.96
N ARG A 159 12.31 -2.93 -18.69
CA ARG A 159 13.39 -3.80 -18.23
C ARG A 159 13.01 -5.27 -18.15
N MET A 160 11.74 -5.58 -17.91
CA MET A 160 11.27 -6.97 -17.82
C MET A 160 10.89 -7.57 -19.17
N THR A 161 10.86 -8.89 -19.21
CA THR A 161 10.38 -9.65 -20.36
C THR A 161 8.85 -9.63 -20.43
N SER A 162 8.29 -9.85 -21.62
CA SER A 162 6.82 -9.98 -21.79
C SER A 162 6.18 -11.09 -20.93
N ARG A 163 6.95 -12.14 -20.59
CA ARG A 163 6.48 -13.23 -19.73
C ARG A 163 6.38 -12.81 -18.27
N GLU A 164 7.39 -12.07 -17.79
CA GLU A 164 7.39 -11.50 -16.45
C GLU A 164 6.28 -10.48 -16.29
N LEU A 165 6.09 -9.59 -17.28
CA LEU A 165 4.98 -8.63 -17.29
C LEU A 165 3.63 -9.34 -17.17
N LYS A 166 3.41 -10.39 -17.98
CA LYS A 166 2.17 -11.16 -17.91
C LYS A 166 1.94 -11.80 -16.55
N ALA A 167 2.99 -12.34 -15.93
CA ALA A 167 2.91 -12.93 -14.60
C ALA A 167 2.58 -11.87 -13.54
N ALA A 168 3.25 -10.72 -13.59
CA ALA A 168 3.04 -9.61 -12.67
C ALA A 168 1.61 -9.04 -12.76
N LEU A 169 1.09 -8.80 -13.98
CA LEU A 169 -0.29 -8.34 -14.18
C LEU A 169 -1.31 -9.37 -13.67
N ARG A 170 -1.02 -10.67 -13.83
CA ARG A 170 -1.88 -11.72 -13.31
C ARG A 170 -1.87 -11.77 -11.78
N GLU A 171 -0.69 -11.69 -11.17
CA GLU A 171 -0.54 -11.67 -9.72
C GLU A 171 -1.22 -10.43 -9.10
N ALA A 172 -1.05 -9.26 -9.71
CA ALA A 172 -1.73 -8.03 -9.28
C ALA A 172 -3.27 -8.17 -9.32
N ARG A 173 -3.81 -8.85 -10.33
CA ARG A 173 -5.25 -9.15 -10.41
C ARG A 173 -5.69 -10.17 -9.36
N GLU A 174 -4.95 -11.25 -9.20
CA GLU A 174 -5.26 -12.29 -8.23
C GLU A 174 -5.20 -11.75 -6.78
N THR A 175 -4.21 -10.91 -6.47
CA THR A 175 -4.10 -10.24 -5.16
C THR A 175 -5.23 -9.24 -4.94
N ASN A 176 -5.57 -8.41 -5.93
CA ASN A 176 -6.68 -7.46 -5.82
C ASN A 176 -8.02 -8.19 -5.60
N THR A 177 -8.29 -9.25 -6.38
CA THR A 177 -9.51 -10.05 -6.21
C THR A 177 -9.56 -10.77 -4.86
N ALA A 178 -8.43 -11.26 -4.34
CA ALA A 178 -8.34 -11.85 -3.02
C ALA A 178 -8.61 -10.82 -1.91
N GLN A 179 -8.04 -9.62 -2.03
CA GLN A 179 -8.32 -8.51 -1.12
C GLN A 179 -9.79 -8.12 -1.14
N GLN A 180 -10.40 -8.01 -2.33
CA GLN A 180 -11.82 -7.72 -2.50
C GLN A 180 -12.69 -8.75 -1.76
N ARG A 181 -12.39 -10.05 -1.90
CA ARG A 181 -13.11 -11.13 -1.20
C ARG A 181 -12.99 -11.02 0.32
N VAL A 182 -11.79 -10.78 0.82
CA VAL A 182 -11.59 -10.60 2.27
C VAL A 182 -12.35 -9.38 2.79
N LEU A 183 -12.40 -8.30 2.01
CA LEU A 183 -13.18 -7.11 2.37
C LEU A 183 -14.68 -7.39 2.34
N THR A 184 -15.19 -8.10 1.35
CA THR A 184 -16.61 -8.48 1.31
C THR A 184 -16.98 -9.40 2.47
N ASP A 185 -16.14 -10.38 2.79
CA ASP A 185 -16.38 -11.32 3.90
C ASP A 185 -16.35 -10.59 5.26
N LYS A 186 -15.40 -9.65 5.43
CA LYS A 186 -15.33 -8.79 6.61
C LYS A 186 -16.56 -7.90 6.73
N ASN A 187 -16.98 -7.27 5.65
CA ASN A 187 -18.18 -6.41 5.65
C ASN A 187 -19.44 -7.22 5.97
N GLN A 188 -19.64 -8.38 5.34
CA GLN A 188 -20.74 -9.29 5.68
C GLN A 188 -20.72 -9.69 7.15
N LYS A 189 -19.55 -10.01 7.70
CA LYS A 189 -19.43 -10.35 9.13
C LYS A 189 -19.72 -9.16 10.04
N ILE A 190 -19.35 -7.94 9.65
CA ILE A 190 -19.70 -6.72 10.37
C ILE A 190 -21.22 -6.52 10.34
N ASP A 191 -21.86 -6.70 9.19
CA ASP A 191 -23.32 -6.61 9.03
C ASP A 191 -24.05 -7.69 9.84
N ASP A 192 -23.52 -8.91 9.89
CA ASP A 192 -24.05 -9.99 10.72
C ASP A 192 -23.89 -9.70 12.22
N LEU A 193 -22.77 -9.10 12.64
CA LEU A 193 -22.52 -8.76 14.04
C LEU A 193 -23.38 -7.58 14.48
N THR A 194 -23.53 -6.56 13.65
CA THR A 194 -24.41 -5.41 13.91
C THR A 194 -25.85 -5.86 14.02
N THR A 195 -26.34 -6.67 13.07
CA THR A 195 -27.71 -7.23 13.16
C THR A 195 -27.90 -8.14 14.38
N LYS A 196 -26.88 -8.90 14.81
CA LYS A 196 -26.93 -9.69 16.06
C LYS A 196 -26.92 -8.79 17.30
N LEU A 197 -26.16 -7.70 17.29
CA LEU A 197 -26.15 -6.71 18.37
C LEU A 197 -27.53 -6.04 18.48
N ASP A 198 -28.10 -5.62 17.35
CA ASP A 198 -29.44 -5.02 17.27
C ASP A 198 -30.56 -6.01 17.65
N LYS A 199 -30.42 -7.29 17.30
CA LYS A 199 -31.37 -8.32 17.73
C LYS A 199 -31.23 -8.64 19.22
N LYS A 200 -30.00 -8.68 19.75
CA LYS A 200 -29.75 -8.85 21.19
C LYS A 200 -30.26 -7.66 22.00
N SER A 201 -30.16 -6.43 21.49
CA SER A 201 -30.74 -5.25 22.15
C SER A 201 -32.28 -5.22 22.07
N ARG A 202 -32.90 -5.89 21.09
CA ARG A 202 -34.36 -5.89 20.91
C ARG A 202 -35.11 -7.10 21.51
N ILE A 203 -34.49 -8.28 21.64
CA ILE A 203 -35.20 -9.53 21.99
C ILE A 203 -35.13 -9.86 23.48
N GLN A 204 -34.26 -9.21 24.24
CA GLN A 204 -34.24 -9.35 25.69
C GLN A 204 -33.90 -8.02 26.31
N PRO A 205 -34.77 -7.53 27.21
CA PRO A 205 -34.35 -6.77 28.35
C PRO A 205 -32.96 -7.17 28.81
N PRO A 206 -31.82 -6.50 28.59
CA PRO A 206 -30.69 -6.82 29.47
C PRO A 206 -31.26 -6.65 30.89
N PRO A 207 -31.07 -7.64 31.78
CA PRO A 207 -31.55 -7.49 33.15
C PRO A 207 -31.00 -6.16 33.67
N PRO A 208 -31.81 -5.34 34.37
CA PRO A 208 -31.48 -3.95 34.70
C PRO A 208 -30.10 -3.77 35.35
N ASP A 209 -29.51 -4.84 35.89
CA ASP A 209 -28.13 -4.90 36.37
C ASP A 209 -27.05 -4.68 35.30
N GLN A 210 -27.16 -5.17 34.07
CA GLN A 210 -26.05 -5.08 33.10
C GLN A 210 -25.91 -3.70 32.44
N GLU A 211 -27.03 -3.01 32.20
CA GLU A 211 -27.01 -1.61 31.76
C GLU A 211 -26.60 -0.70 32.92
N ALA A 212 -27.07 -0.98 34.14
CA ALA A 212 -26.61 -0.27 35.34
C ALA A 212 -25.10 -0.49 35.59
N GLU A 213 -24.55 -1.68 35.35
CA GLU A 213 -23.11 -1.94 35.47
C GLU A 213 -22.28 -1.17 34.43
N LYS A 214 -22.73 -1.12 33.17
CA LYS A 214 -22.07 -0.32 32.13
C LYS A 214 -22.13 1.16 32.46
N LEU A 215 -23.30 1.66 32.85
CA LEU A 215 -23.49 3.04 33.24
C LEU A 215 -22.66 3.38 34.48
N ARG A 216 -22.56 2.48 35.47
CA ARG A 216 -21.65 2.64 36.62
C ARG A 216 -20.18 2.71 36.19
N LYS A 217 -19.75 1.88 35.23
CA LYS A 217 -18.37 1.94 34.70
C LYS A 217 -18.10 3.26 33.98
N GLU A 218 -19.03 3.74 33.17
CA GLU A 218 -18.92 5.03 32.47
C GLU A 218 -18.91 6.20 33.47
N VAL A 219 -19.80 6.20 34.46
CA VAL A 219 -19.84 7.22 35.53
C VAL A 219 -18.55 7.20 36.37
N SER A 220 -18.03 6.02 36.72
CA SER A 220 -16.75 5.88 37.43
C SER A 220 -15.56 6.39 36.60
N ALA A 221 -15.58 6.21 35.29
CA ALA A 221 -14.54 6.74 34.40
C ALA A 221 -14.56 8.28 34.36
N ILE A 222 -15.75 8.89 34.28
CA ILE A 222 -15.92 10.35 34.33
C ILE A 222 -15.45 10.91 35.67
N ALA A 223 -15.80 10.25 36.78
CA ALA A 223 -15.37 10.66 38.12
C ALA A 223 -13.83 10.59 38.26
N TYR A 224 -13.22 9.52 37.76
CA TYR A 224 -11.76 9.36 37.76
C TYR A 224 -11.06 10.42 36.90
N GLU A 225 -11.62 10.77 35.74
CA GLU A 225 -11.05 11.83 34.89
C GLU A 225 -11.13 13.21 35.56
N ALA A 226 -12.24 13.52 36.23
CA ALA A 226 -12.39 14.76 37.00
C ALA A 226 -11.40 14.81 38.18
N GLU A 227 -11.23 13.70 38.90
CA GLU A 227 -10.23 13.59 39.97
C GLU A 227 -8.80 13.77 39.43
N ALA A 228 -8.45 13.12 38.33
CA ALA A 228 -7.13 13.22 37.71
C ALA A 228 -6.84 14.64 37.19
N ALA A 229 -7.86 15.33 36.66
CA ALA A 229 -7.73 16.73 36.25
C ALA A 229 -7.36 17.64 37.42
N ILE A 230 -7.92 17.40 38.61
CA ILE A 230 -7.62 18.18 39.82
C ILE A 230 -6.27 17.76 40.41
N THR A 231 -6.09 16.47 40.69
CA THR A 231 -4.93 15.95 41.44
C THR A 231 -3.63 15.97 40.65
N VAL A 232 -3.70 15.79 39.32
CA VAL A 232 -2.49 15.76 38.47
C VAL A 232 -2.32 17.08 37.74
N ARG A 233 -3.32 17.50 36.95
CA ARG A 233 -3.15 18.65 36.04
C ARG A 233 -3.16 19.98 36.80
N LEU A 234 -4.16 20.21 37.65
CA LEU A 234 -4.26 21.46 38.42
C LEU A 234 -3.12 21.57 39.43
N HIS A 235 -2.78 20.48 40.14
CA HIS A 235 -1.64 20.45 41.04
C HIS A 235 -0.32 20.78 40.31
N SER A 236 -0.06 20.16 39.15
CA SER A 236 1.13 20.46 38.36
C SER A 236 1.15 21.91 37.89
N ALA A 237 0.03 22.44 37.41
CA ALA A 237 -0.07 23.84 36.98
C ALA A 237 0.21 24.82 38.14
N PHE A 238 -0.35 24.57 39.31
CA PHE A 238 -0.08 25.34 40.52
C PHE A 238 1.37 25.24 40.94
N SER A 239 1.97 24.04 40.92
CA SER A 239 3.40 23.88 41.21
C SER A 239 4.28 24.62 40.22
N THR A 240 3.96 24.63 38.93
CA THR A 240 4.74 25.39 37.93
C THR A 240 4.57 26.90 38.11
N LEU A 241 3.38 27.35 38.51
CA LEU A 241 3.12 28.76 38.79
C LEU A 241 3.90 29.22 40.02
N THR A 242 3.89 28.44 41.10
CA THR A 242 4.64 28.78 42.32
C THR A 242 6.15 28.74 42.12
N THR A 243 6.67 27.82 41.30
CA THR A 243 8.10 27.82 40.93
C THR A 243 8.46 29.05 40.10
N PHE A 244 7.64 29.38 39.08
CA PHE A 244 7.88 30.55 38.23
C PHE A 244 7.86 31.86 39.04
N THR A 245 6.90 32.04 39.95
CA THR A 245 6.84 33.25 40.76
C THR A 245 8.01 33.34 41.74
N SER A 246 8.44 32.21 42.31
CA SER A 246 9.62 32.16 43.19
C SER A 246 10.92 32.49 42.44
N ASP A 247 11.07 32.02 41.20
CA ASP A 247 12.25 32.31 40.36
C ASP A 247 12.34 33.78 39.91
N ASN A 248 11.21 34.51 39.94
CA ASN A 248 11.12 35.92 39.53
C ASN A 248 10.99 36.88 40.73
N ASP A 249 11.25 36.43 41.97
CA ASP A 249 11.11 37.21 43.21
C ASP A 249 9.72 37.87 43.40
N VAL A 250 8.66 37.21 42.92
CA VAL A 250 7.26 37.65 43.10
C VAL A 250 6.54 36.68 44.05
N GLU A 251 5.72 37.22 44.97
CA GLU A 251 4.92 36.38 45.86
C GLU A 251 3.91 35.53 45.05
N PRO A 252 3.82 34.20 45.29
CA PRO A 252 2.85 33.37 44.60
C PRO A 252 1.42 33.86 44.86
N PRO A 253 0.54 33.90 43.85
CA PRO A 253 -0.80 34.47 43.98
C PRO A 253 -1.75 33.47 44.68
N TYR A 254 -1.56 33.27 45.99
CA TYR A 254 -2.32 32.29 46.77
C TYR A 254 -3.81 32.59 46.81
N ASP A 255 -4.23 33.86 46.87
CA ASP A 255 -5.66 34.24 46.83
C ASP A 255 -6.33 33.85 45.51
N PHE A 256 -5.61 33.96 44.40
CA PHE A 256 -6.09 33.53 43.09
C PHE A 256 -6.23 32.00 43.03
N MET A 257 -5.21 31.27 43.49
CA MET A 257 -5.24 29.80 43.56
C MET A 257 -6.37 29.31 44.46
N ALA A 258 -6.54 29.92 45.64
CA ALA A 258 -7.63 29.64 46.57
C ALA A 258 -9.00 29.92 45.93
N GLY A 259 -9.14 31.02 45.18
CA GLY A 259 -10.37 31.34 44.44
C GLY A 259 -10.76 30.25 43.43
N LEU A 260 -9.79 29.71 42.67
CA LEU A 260 -10.02 28.61 41.74
C LEU A 260 -10.43 27.31 42.45
N VAL A 261 -9.80 26.99 43.57
CA VAL A 261 -10.17 25.82 44.39
C VAL A 261 -11.59 25.99 44.93
N CYS A 262 -11.95 27.16 45.46
CA CYS A 262 -13.30 27.42 45.94
C CYS A 262 -14.37 27.30 44.84
N GLN A 263 -14.04 27.62 43.58
CA GLN A 263 -14.97 27.40 42.46
C GLN A 263 -15.24 25.90 42.22
N ILE A 264 -14.19 25.07 42.29
CA ILE A 264 -14.32 23.61 42.16
C ILE A 264 -15.10 23.03 43.33
N GLU A 265 -14.82 23.47 44.56
CA GLU A 265 -15.56 23.04 45.76
C GLU A 265 -17.06 23.38 45.67
N ARG A 266 -17.41 24.57 45.18
CA ARG A 266 -18.81 24.95 44.95
C ARG A 266 -19.49 24.07 43.90
N ALA A 267 -18.79 23.73 42.83
CA ALA A 267 -19.32 22.82 41.80
C ALA A 267 -19.58 21.42 42.38
N LEU A 268 -18.67 20.91 43.22
CA LEU A 268 -18.87 19.64 43.92
C LEU A 268 -20.04 19.71 44.92
N HIS A 269 -20.18 20.82 45.65
CA HIS A 269 -21.29 21.02 46.57
C HIS A 269 -22.65 21.06 45.84
N HIS A 270 -22.69 21.71 44.68
CA HIS A 270 -23.88 21.73 43.84
C HIS A 270 -24.28 20.33 43.35
N ILE A 271 -23.31 19.50 42.93
CA ILE A 271 -23.58 18.10 42.58
C ILE A 271 -24.17 17.35 43.79
N ARG A 272 -23.60 17.55 44.99
CA ARG A 272 -24.15 16.94 46.21
C ARG A 272 -25.58 17.37 46.49
N GLU A 273 -25.90 18.65 46.38
CA GLU A 273 -27.24 19.19 46.60
C GLU A 273 -28.25 18.65 45.58
N VAL A 274 -27.88 18.59 44.29
CA VAL A 274 -28.78 18.11 43.22
C VAL A 274 -29.13 16.64 43.39
N PHE A 275 -28.20 15.83 43.90
CA PHE A 275 -28.38 14.40 44.09
C PHE A 275 -28.67 13.99 45.56
N ASP A 276 -28.88 14.97 46.45
CA ASP A 276 -29.09 14.78 47.90
C ASP A 276 -28.05 13.84 48.55
N LEU A 277 -26.77 14.06 48.22
CA LEU A 277 -25.65 13.24 48.68
C LEU A 277 -25.04 13.80 49.95
N GLU A 278 -24.79 12.93 50.92
CA GLU A 278 -24.11 13.29 52.16
C GLU A 278 -22.62 13.62 51.93
N ALA A 279 -22.06 14.45 52.82
CA ALA A 279 -20.67 14.91 52.72
C ALA A 279 -19.63 13.79 52.90
N ALA A 280 -20.03 12.70 53.56
CA ALA A 280 -19.29 11.45 53.70
C ALA A 280 -20.28 10.28 53.54
N PRO A 281 -19.85 9.10 53.05
CA PRO A 281 -20.72 7.93 52.98
C PRO A 281 -21.18 7.52 54.40
N THR A 282 -22.48 7.46 54.68
CA THR A 282 -23.05 6.87 55.92
C THR A 282 -23.02 5.34 55.91
N GLY A 283 -21.86 4.77 55.61
CA GLY A 283 -21.54 3.42 56.05
C GLY A 283 -20.91 3.55 57.43
N SER A 284 -21.52 3.00 58.48
CA SER A 284 -20.77 2.75 59.71
C SER A 284 -19.48 2.01 59.35
N GLU A 285 -18.33 2.43 59.87
CA GLU A 285 -17.05 1.70 59.69
C GLU A 285 -17.12 0.26 60.27
N ARG A 286 -18.22 -0.09 60.94
CA ARG A 286 -18.53 -1.40 61.49
C ARG A 286 -19.63 -2.07 60.66
N PRO A 287 -19.45 -3.34 60.24
CA PRO A 287 -20.47 -4.10 59.56
C PRO A 287 -21.77 -4.24 60.39
N THR A 288 -22.91 -4.16 59.73
CA THR A 288 -24.25 -4.20 60.36
C THR A 288 -24.57 -5.46 61.19
N TRP A 289 -23.83 -6.56 61.03
CA TRP A 289 -23.98 -7.78 61.81
C TRP A 289 -23.38 -7.72 63.23
N LEU A 290 -22.59 -6.68 63.54
CA LEU A 290 -22.05 -6.43 64.88
C LEU A 290 -23.03 -5.68 65.80
N ASP A 291 -24.02 -5.00 65.22
CA ASP A 291 -25.06 -4.28 65.94
C ASP A 291 -26.35 -5.12 66.11
N ALA A 292 -26.32 -6.38 65.66
CA ALA A 292 -27.43 -7.30 65.85
C ALA A 292 -27.51 -7.72 67.34
N PRO A 293 -28.68 -7.57 68.01
CA PRO A 293 -28.83 -8.01 69.39
C PRO A 293 -28.57 -9.52 69.51
N GLU A 294 -27.86 -9.93 70.56
CA GLU A 294 -27.56 -11.35 70.83
C GLU A 294 -28.85 -12.20 70.76
N PRO A 295 -28.86 -13.28 69.97
CA PRO A 295 -30.02 -14.14 69.86
C PRO A 295 -30.29 -14.79 71.22
N GLN A 296 -31.45 -14.50 71.82
CA GLN A 296 -31.89 -15.17 73.03
C GLN A 296 -32.21 -16.63 72.71
N ILE A 297 -31.32 -17.53 73.11
CA ILE A 297 -31.57 -18.97 73.06
C ILE A 297 -32.50 -19.30 74.24
N PRO A 298 -33.74 -19.77 74.01
CA PRO A 298 -34.57 -20.23 75.11
C PRO A 298 -33.91 -21.45 75.75
N ARG A 299 -33.58 -21.34 77.04
CA ARG A 299 -33.19 -22.51 77.84
C ARG A 299 -34.40 -23.44 77.91
N THR A 300 -34.25 -24.65 77.36
CA THR A 300 -35.19 -25.73 77.60
C THR A 300 -35.00 -26.20 79.03
N ASP A 301 -35.92 -25.80 79.92
CA ASP A 301 -36.03 -26.39 81.24
C ASP A 301 -36.73 -27.76 81.13
N ALA A 302 -36.13 -28.74 81.84
CA ALA A 302 -36.57 -30.12 82.12
C ALA A 302 -36.36 -31.19 81.04
#